data_AF-A0A850NV61-F1
#
_entry.id   AF-A0A850NV61-F1
#
_cell.length_a   1.000
_cell.length_b   1.000
_cell.length_c   1.000
_cell.angle_alpha   90.00
_cell.angle_beta   90.00
_cell.angle_gamma   90.00
#
_symmetry.space_group_name_H-M   'P 1'
#
loop_
_entity.id
_entity.type
_entity.pdbx_description
1 polymer ?
#
loop_
_entity_poly.entity_id
_entity_poly.type
_entity_poly.pdbx_seq_one_letter_code
_entity_poly.pdbx_strand_id
1 'polypeptide(L)'
;PPPAPARLDRATGIGWRMFCNDRLGCCTIAALANAIVQRTQLGGGTPLVMDDATVEHCYGIVGGYVPGRPETDAGAVETDVLGWFAREGVRLRPQGVECGVWARLAAGDREAIRQAVQLFGSAYLGLDLPRRAQTQTVWEPVAGDDALDRPGSWGGHAVLVAGYDEAEVSLITWGGVQKASWAFLDRYCDEAYAVFAPGEWLGPRGTSPGDLDFATLAGDLRALGQVGAHQ
;
A
#
# COMPACT_ATOMS: atom_id res chain seq x y z
N PRO A 1 5.86 -18.96 2.01
CA PRO A 1 4.86 -18.65 0.96
C PRO A 1 5.17 -19.35 -0.36
N PRO A 2 4.12 -19.77 -1.12
CA PRO A 2 4.29 -20.30 -2.46
C PRO A 2 4.84 -19.23 -3.42
N PRO A 3 5.56 -19.62 -4.49
CA PRO A 3 5.97 -18.69 -5.54
C PRO A 3 4.77 -17.97 -6.16
N ALA A 4 4.94 -16.69 -6.45
CA ALA A 4 3.91 -15.89 -7.09
C ALA A 4 3.87 -16.12 -8.61
N PRO A 5 2.70 -15.96 -9.26
CA PRO A 5 2.62 -16.03 -10.72
C PRO A 5 3.46 -14.92 -11.36
N ALA A 6 3.91 -15.10 -12.61
CA ALA A 6 4.72 -14.09 -13.31
C ALA A 6 3.96 -12.78 -13.59
N ARG A 7 2.62 -12.85 -13.63
CA ARG A 7 1.72 -11.71 -13.81
C ARG A 7 0.49 -11.86 -12.94
N LEU A 8 0.03 -10.75 -12.38
CA LEU A 8 -1.21 -10.68 -11.62
C LEU A 8 -1.76 -9.26 -11.67
N ASP A 9 -3.04 -9.13 -11.99
CA ASP A 9 -3.74 -7.84 -11.97
C ASP A 9 -4.84 -7.88 -10.92
N ARG A 10 -4.68 -7.06 -9.88
CA ARG A 10 -5.69 -6.78 -8.85
C ARG A 10 -6.08 -5.29 -8.84
N ALA A 11 -5.78 -4.57 -9.91
CA ALA A 11 -6.05 -3.15 -10.04
C ALA A 11 -7.22 -2.83 -10.96
N THR A 12 -7.41 -3.62 -12.02
CA THR A 12 -8.53 -3.42 -12.94
C THR A 12 -9.87 -3.57 -12.23
N GLY A 13 -10.77 -2.61 -12.46
CA GLY A 13 -12.14 -2.63 -11.94
C GLY A 13 -12.30 -2.17 -10.49
N ILE A 14 -11.21 -1.73 -9.83
CA ILE A 14 -11.28 -1.11 -8.49
C ILE A 14 -11.52 0.39 -8.64
N GLY A 15 -12.46 0.93 -7.87
CA GLY A 15 -12.75 2.37 -7.82
C GLY A 15 -11.79 3.14 -6.92
N TRP A 16 -10.54 3.32 -7.36
CA TRP A 16 -9.48 4.03 -6.63
C TRP A 16 -9.86 5.47 -6.28
N ARG A 17 -9.40 5.96 -5.13
CA ARG A 17 -9.81 7.25 -4.56
C ARG A 17 -8.62 8.12 -4.17
N MET A 18 -8.82 9.43 -4.30
CA MET A 18 -7.84 10.44 -3.90
C MET A 18 -7.69 10.56 -2.39
N PHE A 19 -8.79 10.48 -1.64
CA PHE A 19 -8.83 10.60 -0.17
C PHE A 19 -8.03 11.79 0.37
N CYS A 20 -8.28 12.99 -0.17
CA CYS A 20 -7.56 14.25 0.10
C CYS A 20 -6.02 14.26 -0.06
N ASN A 21 -5.41 13.21 -0.62
CA ASN A 21 -3.96 13.10 -0.85
C ASN A 21 -3.43 14.04 -1.98
N ASP A 22 -4.32 14.81 -2.61
CA ASP A 22 -4.00 15.93 -3.49
C ASP A 22 -3.75 17.25 -2.73
N ARG A 23 -4.15 17.29 -1.46
CA ARG A 23 -4.16 18.50 -0.62
C ARG A 23 -3.41 18.35 0.69
N LEU A 24 -3.32 17.13 1.24
CA LEU A 24 -2.68 16.82 2.52
C LEU A 24 -1.58 15.77 2.34
N GLY A 25 -0.59 15.76 3.24
CA GLY A 25 0.46 14.74 3.34
C GLY A 25 -0.02 13.37 3.84
N CYS A 26 -1.30 13.02 3.62
CA CYS A 26 -1.95 11.83 4.20
C CYS A 26 -1.70 10.52 3.42
N CYS A 27 -0.67 10.46 2.58
CA CYS A 27 -0.42 9.36 1.65
C CYS A 27 -0.43 7.96 2.30
N THR A 28 0.11 7.84 3.51
CA THR A 28 0.15 6.56 4.25
C THR A 28 -1.26 6.05 4.61
N ILE A 29 -2.16 6.94 5.03
CA ILE A 29 -3.57 6.62 5.28
C ILE A 29 -4.31 6.38 3.95
N ALA A 30 -4.07 7.22 2.93
CA ALA A 30 -4.74 7.09 1.64
C ALA A 30 -4.40 5.77 0.92
N ALA A 31 -3.15 5.30 1.02
CA ALA A 31 -2.74 4.00 0.50
C ALA A 31 -3.42 2.86 1.27
N LEU A 32 -3.45 2.91 2.62
CA LEU A 32 -4.15 1.91 3.43
C LEU A 32 -5.65 1.88 3.10
N ALA A 33 -6.27 3.05 2.94
CA ALA A 33 -7.67 3.19 2.57
C ALA A 33 -7.99 2.57 1.21
N ASN A 34 -7.14 2.79 0.20
CA ASN A 34 -7.31 2.15 -1.11
C ASN A 34 -7.12 0.63 -1.02
N ALA A 35 -6.22 0.16 -0.14
CA ALA A 35 -6.03 -1.27 0.08
C ALA A 35 -7.28 -1.93 0.69
N ILE A 36 -7.95 -1.23 1.61
CA ILE A 36 -9.24 -1.65 2.19
C ILE A 36 -10.34 -1.71 1.11
N VAL A 37 -10.46 -0.68 0.26
CA VAL A 37 -11.41 -0.66 -0.87
C VAL A 37 -11.17 -1.87 -1.78
N GLN A 38 -9.90 -2.10 -2.15
CA GLN A 38 -9.52 -3.23 -3.00
C GLN A 38 -9.88 -4.57 -2.35
N ARG A 39 -9.46 -4.79 -1.11
CA ARG A 39 -9.61 -6.09 -0.45
C ARG A 39 -11.07 -6.43 -0.22
N THR A 40 -11.86 -5.49 0.30
CA THR A 40 -13.31 -5.70 0.51
C THR A 40 -14.05 -6.05 -0.78
N GLN A 41 -13.68 -5.43 -1.91
CA GLN A 41 -14.23 -5.77 -3.22
C GLN A 41 -13.80 -7.17 -3.69
N LEU A 42 -12.50 -7.45 -3.67
CA LEU A 42 -11.94 -8.71 -4.18
C LEU A 42 -12.28 -9.91 -3.29
N GLY A 43 -12.47 -9.70 -1.98
CA GLY A 43 -12.97 -10.69 -1.03
C GLY A 43 -14.44 -11.07 -1.26
N GLY A 44 -15.13 -10.45 -2.22
CA GLY A 44 -16.51 -10.73 -2.58
C GLY A 44 -17.54 -9.96 -1.76
N GLY A 45 -17.11 -8.92 -1.04
CA GLY A 45 -17.97 -8.01 -0.30
C GLY A 45 -18.29 -6.73 -1.07
N THR A 46 -19.08 -5.87 -0.43
CA THR A 46 -19.27 -4.49 -0.90
C THR A 46 -17.99 -3.69 -0.60
N PRO A 47 -17.44 -2.92 -1.56
CA PRO A 47 -16.25 -2.10 -1.32
C PRO A 47 -16.49 -1.12 -0.16
N LEU A 48 -15.64 -1.17 0.86
CA LEU A 48 -15.67 -0.23 1.97
C LEU A 48 -14.90 1.02 1.58
N VAL A 49 -15.62 2.06 1.17
CA VAL A 49 -15.04 3.34 0.74
C VAL A 49 -15.19 4.37 1.86
N MET A 50 -14.06 4.84 2.38
CA MET A 50 -14.02 5.96 3.32
C MET A 50 -14.24 7.30 2.60
N ASP A 51 -14.77 8.31 3.29
CA ASP A 51 -14.79 9.67 2.75
C ASP A 51 -13.51 10.44 3.12
N ASP A 52 -13.33 11.63 2.53
CA ASP A 52 -12.15 12.46 2.80
C ASP A 52 -12.06 12.87 4.28
N ALA A 53 -13.20 13.16 4.92
CA ALA A 53 -13.24 13.58 6.32
C ALA A 53 -12.77 12.46 7.26
N THR A 54 -13.13 11.22 6.93
CA THR A 54 -12.64 10.03 7.60
C THR A 54 -11.12 9.88 7.45
N VAL A 55 -10.59 10.01 6.23
CA VAL A 55 -9.16 9.84 6.00
C VAL A 55 -8.37 10.96 6.68
N GLU A 56 -8.86 12.20 6.63
CA GLU A 56 -8.30 13.34 7.39
C GLU A 56 -8.33 13.08 8.90
N HIS A 57 -9.40 12.48 9.44
CA HIS A 57 -9.49 12.12 10.85
C HIS A 57 -8.46 11.06 11.26
N CYS A 58 -8.35 9.97 10.49
CA CYS A 58 -7.34 8.94 10.74
C CYS A 58 -5.91 9.50 10.63
N TYR A 59 -5.68 10.40 9.67
CA TYR A 59 -4.42 11.12 9.53
C TYR A 59 -4.12 11.99 10.76
N GLY A 60 -5.11 12.68 11.32
CA GLY A 60 -4.96 13.41 12.57
C GLY A 60 -4.64 12.51 13.78
N ILE A 61 -5.21 11.30 13.85
CA ILE A 61 -4.92 10.34 14.93
C ILE A 61 -3.45 9.89 14.90
N VAL A 62 -2.94 9.53 13.72
CA VAL A 62 -1.61 8.90 13.62
C VAL A 62 -0.50 9.91 13.34
N GLY A 63 -0.72 10.84 12.41
CA GLY A 63 0.25 11.87 12.01
C GLY A 63 0.20 13.15 12.83
N GLY A 64 -0.82 13.32 13.69
CA GLY A 64 -0.97 14.52 14.51
C GLY A 64 -1.47 15.76 13.77
N TYR A 65 -1.90 15.60 12.52
CA TYR A 65 -2.48 16.69 11.73
C TYR A 65 -3.72 17.29 12.41
N VAL A 66 -3.80 18.62 12.44
CA VAL A 66 -4.91 19.39 12.98
C VAL A 66 -5.59 20.15 11.83
N PRO A 67 -6.87 19.87 11.52
CA PRO A 67 -7.59 20.55 10.46
C PRO A 67 -7.54 22.08 10.58
N GLY A 68 -7.18 22.74 9.48
CA GLY A 68 -7.03 24.21 9.43
C GLY A 68 -5.70 24.73 10.00
N ARG A 69 -4.75 23.85 10.34
CA ARG A 69 -3.38 24.18 10.78
C ARG A 69 -2.35 23.56 9.83
N PRO A 70 -2.09 24.18 8.67
CA PRO A 70 -1.16 23.63 7.66
C PRO A 70 0.23 23.31 8.21
N GLU A 71 0.67 24.01 9.26
CA GLU A 71 1.93 23.76 9.95
C GLU A 71 2.02 22.39 10.65
N THR A 72 0.89 21.70 10.82
CA THR A 72 0.81 20.35 11.37
C THR A 72 0.76 19.26 10.30
N ASP A 73 0.71 19.62 9.01
CA ASP A 73 0.74 18.67 7.91
C ASP A 73 2.17 18.20 7.65
N ALA A 74 2.61 17.19 8.38
CA ALA A 74 4.00 16.71 8.41
C ALA A 74 4.18 15.27 7.89
N GLY A 75 3.13 14.68 7.30
CA GLY A 75 3.08 13.27 6.97
C GLY A 75 2.83 12.38 8.19
N ALA A 76 2.83 11.07 7.97
CA ALA A 76 2.79 10.08 9.04
C ALA A 76 3.69 8.91 8.66
N VAL A 77 4.32 8.27 9.64
CA VAL A 77 5.24 7.14 9.43
C VAL A 77 4.43 5.87 9.11
N GLU A 78 4.78 5.16 8.03
CA GLU A 78 4.12 3.91 7.62
C GLU A 78 3.96 2.91 8.77
N THR A 79 5.01 2.65 9.56
CA THR A 79 4.94 1.68 10.67
C THR A 79 4.03 2.14 11.81
N ASP A 80 3.88 3.44 12.04
CA ASP A 80 2.94 3.97 13.04
C ASP A 80 1.49 3.80 12.55
N VAL A 81 1.25 4.02 11.26
CA VAL A 81 -0.06 3.76 10.61
C VAL A 81 -0.41 2.29 10.66
N LEU A 82 0.51 1.40 10.26
CA LEU A 82 0.30 -0.04 10.28
C LEU A 82 0.18 -0.57 11.72
N GLY A 83 0.95 -0.03 12.65
CA GLY A 83 0.85 -0.33 14.07
C GLY A 83 -0.49 0.10 14.67
N TRP A 84 -0.97 1.29 14.34
CA TRP A 84 -2.31 1.76 14.71
C TRP A 84 -3.40 0.86 14.11
N PHE A 85 -3.32 0.56 12.81
CA PHE A 85 -4.26 -0.34 12.13
C PHE A 85 -4.28 -1.74 12.75
N ALA A 86 -3.15 -2.27 13.19
CA ALA A 86 -3.09 -3.56 13.87
C ALA A 86 -3.70 -3.54 15.28
N ARG A 87 -3.56 -2.44 16.01
CA ARG A 87 -4.12 -2.33 17.37
C ARG A 87 -5.60 -2.02 17.38
N GLU A 88 -6.02 -1.08 16.53
CA GLU A 88 -7.34 -0.49 16.58
C GLU A 88 -8.22 -0.90 15.40
N GLY A 89 -7.64 -1.33 14.28
CA GLY A 89 -8.33 -1.38 13.00
C GLY A 89 -8.66 0.03 12.50
N VAL A 90 -9.59 0.13 11.56
CA VAL A 90 -10.18 1.43 11.18
C VAL A 90 -11.58 1.49 11.79
N ARG A 91 -11.69 2.04 13.00
CA ARG A 91 -12.96 2.09 13.76
C ARG A 91 -13.73 3.35 13.41
N LEU A 92 -14.45 3.32 12.30
CA LEU A 92 -15.44 4.35 11.98
C LEU A 92 -16.82 3.73 12.15
N ARG A 93 -17.81 4.51 12.55
CA ARG A 93 -19.20 4.03 12.68
C ARG A 93 -20.04 4.64 11.57
N PRO A 94 -20.97 3.89 10.95
CA PRO A 94 -21.34 2.52 11.31
C PRO A 94 -20.45 1.43 10.69
N GLN A 95 -19.54 1.77 9.77
CA GLN A 95 -18.65 0.79 9.12
C GLN A 95 -17.17 1.00 9.49
N GLY A 96 -16.51 -0.08 9.91
CA GLY A 96 -15.08 -0.08 10.20
C GLY A 96 -14.43 -1.39 9.79
N VAL A 97 -13.11 -1.37 9.73
CA VAL A 97 -12.28 -2.56 9.49
C VAL A 97 -11.79 -3.09 10.82
N GLU A 98 -11.77 -4.41 10.95
CA GLU A 98 -11.16 -5.10 12.09
C GLU A 98 -9.66 -4.81 12.20
N CYS A 99 -9.05 -5.28 13.30
CA CYS A 99 -7.61 -5.15 13.50
C CYS A 99 -6.85 -5.85 12.37
N GLY A 100 -5.90 -5.14 11.77
CA GLY A 100 -5.03 -5.68 10.74
C GLY A 100 -3.90 -6.54 11.30
N VAL A 101 -3.23 -7.25 10.41
CA VAL A 101 -1.91 -7.84 10.61
C VAL A 101 -0.99 -7.35 9.50
N TRP A 102 0.29 -7.17 9.82
CA TRP A 102 1.27 -6.74 8.85
C TRP A 102 2.65 -7.34 9.11
N ALA A 103 3.48 -7.35 8.08
CA ALA A 103 4.90 -7.70 8.17
C ALA A 103 5.71 -6.83 7.21
N ARG A 104 6.92 -6.47 7.62
CA ARG A 104 7.91 -5.81 6.76
C ARG A 104 8.46 -6.81 5.75
N LEU A 105 8.59 -6.38 4.50
CA LEU A 105 9.25 -7.10 3.43
C LEU A 105 10.66 -6.52 3.26
N ALA A 106 11.61 -7.32 2.77
CA ALA A 106 12.88 -6.78 2.33
C ALA A 106 12.64 -5.78 1.19
N ALA A 107 13.15 -4.55 1.32
CA ALA A 107 13.06 -3.56 0.25
C ALA A 107 13.82 -4.09 -0.99
N GLY A 108 13.20 -4.00 -2.16
CA GLY A 108 13.77 -4.54 -3.41
C GLY A 108 13.60 -6.05 -3.62
N ASP A 109 13.04 -6.81 -2.66
CA ASP A 109 12.66 -8.21 -2.92
C ASP A 109 11.38 -8.26 -3.77
N ARG A 110 11.58 -8.30 -5.08
CA ARG A 110 10.51 -8.36 -6.07
C ARG A 110 9.62 -9.59 -5.86
N GLU A 111 10.15 -10.73 -5.43
CA GLU A 111 9.34 -11.92 -5.18
C GLU A 111 8.47 -11.74 -3.94
N ALA A 112 9.01 -11.16 -2.86
CA ALA A 112 8.21 -10.82 -1.69
C ALA A 112 7.07 -9.85 -2.01
N ILE A 113 7.31 -8.85 -2.87
CA ILE A 113 6.27 -7.94 -3.37
C ILE A 113 5.21 -8.72 -4.15
N ARG A 114 5.61 -9.59 -5.09
CA ARG A 114 4.68 -10.41 -5.87
C ARG A 114 3.84 -11.34 -5.00
N GLN A 115 4.45 -11.95 -4.00
CA GLN A 115 3.77 -12.81 -3.01
C GLN A 115 2.82 -11.99 -2.14
N ALA A 116 3.20 -10.78 -1.72
CA ALA A 116 2.30 -9.90 -0.98
C ALA A 116 1.06 -9.54 -1.81
N VAL A 117 1.27 -9.19 -3.08
CA VAL A 117 0.17 -8.94 -4.02
C VAL A 117 -0.67 -10.18 -4.23
N GLN A 118 -0.11 -11.40 -4.32
CA GLN A 118 -0.85 -12.65 -4.48
C GLN A 118 -1.66 -13.02 -3.23
N LEU A 119 -1.09 -12.86 -2.05
CA LEU A 119 -1.65 -13.41 -0.81
C LEU A 119 -2.55 -12.40 -0.09
N PHE A 120 -2.26 -11.10 -0.21
CA PHE A 120 -2.89 -10.04 0.59
C PHE A 120 -3.48 -8.89 -0.25
N GLY A 121 -3.64 -9.09 -1.55
CA GLY A 121 -4.28 -8.13 -2.47
C GLY A 121 -3.30 -7.10 -3.05
N SER A 122 -2.40 -6.60 -2.22
CA SER A 122 -1.43 -5.57 -2.58
C SER A 122 -0.19 -5.63 -1.67
N ALA A 123 0.91 -5.02 -2.14
CA ALA A 123 2.03 -4.65 -1.29
C ALA A 123 1.95 -3.14 -0.99
N TYR A 124 2.19 -2.74 0.24
CA TYR A 124 2.14 -1.35 0.70
C TYR A 124 3.58 -0.82 0.79
N LEU A 125 3.93 0.20 0.00
CA LEU A 125 5.31 0.65 -0.19
C LEU A 125 5.48 2.12 0.20
N GLY A 126 6.65 2.44 0.73
CA GLY A 126 7.18 3.80 0.83
C GLY A 126 8.22 4.04 -0.27
N LEU A 127 8.05 5.14 -1.03
CA LEU A 127 8.94 5.51 -2.13
C LEU A 127 9.62 6.86 -1.89
N ASP A 128 10.92 6.90 -2.12
CA ASP A 128 11.72 8.12 -2.21
C ASP A 128 11.63 8.72 -3.63
N LEU A 129 10.51 9.40 -3.92
CA LEU A 129 10.22 9.85 -5.27
C LEU A 129 11.25 10.86 -5.80
N PRO A 130 11.77 10.65 -7.02
CA PRO A 130 12.58 11.63 -7.72
C PRO A 130 11.70 12.69 -8.39
N ARG A 131 12.18 13.92 -8.54
CA ARG A 131 11.46 14.98 -9.29
C ARG A 131 11.20 14.59 -10.74
N ARG A 132 12.04 13.75 -11.35
CA ARG A 132 11.85 13.21 -12.70
C ARG A 132 10.47 12.56 -12.89
N ALA A 133 9.97 11.88 -11.87
CA ALA A 133 8.70 11.15 -11.91
C ALA A 133 7.50 12.06 -12.23
N GLN A 134 7.58 13.36 -11.92
CA GLN A 134 6.52 14.35 -12.22
C GLN A 134 6.21 14.49 -13.71
N THR A 135 7.18 14.18 -14.57
CA THR A 135 7.06 14.36 -16.03
C THR A 135 6.90 13.05 -16.80
N GLN A 136 6.92 11.93 -16.09
CA GLN A 136 6.91 10.60 -16.69
C GLN A 136 5.50 10.02 -16.74
N THR A 137 5.13 9.41 -17.87
CA THR A 137 3.90 8.61 -17.98
C THR A 137 4.05 7.24 -17.36
N VAL A 138 5.22 6.60 -17.54
CA VAL A 138 5.64 5.39 -16.83
C VAL A 138 6.87 5.77 -16.03
N TRP A 139 6.86 5.49 -14.73
CA TRP A 139 7.97 5.81 -13.84
C TRP A 139 9.13 4.85 -14.08
N GLU A 140 10.25 5.42 -14.51
CA GLU A 140 11.44 4.69 -14.93
C GLU A 140 12.68 5.39 -14.38
N PRO A 141 13.69 4.64 -13.90
CA PRO A 141 14.95 5.27 -13.54
C PRO A 141 15.65 5.74 -14.81
N VAL A 142 16.15 6.97 -14.81
CA VAL A 142 17.04 7.47 -15.87
C VAL A 142 18.49 7.18 -15.46
N ALA A 143 19.31 6.74 -16.42
CA ALA A 143 20.74 6.54 -16.18
C ALA A 143 21.46 7.88 -15.99
N GLY A 144 22.41 7.92 -15.06
CA GLY A 144 23.21 9.11 -14.75
C GLY A 144 22.90 9.72 -13.38
N ASP A 145 23.58 10.82 -13.08
CA ASP A 145 23.59 11.50 -11.78
C ASP A 145 22.99 12.91 -11.89
N ASP A 146 21.79 13.01 -12.47
CA ASP A 146 21.02 14.26 -12.53
C ASP A 146 20.32 14.51 -11.20
N ALA A 147 20.32 15.77 -10.73
CA ALA A 147 19.63 16.18 -9.51
C ALA A 147 18.12 15.86 -9.52
N LEU A 148 17.50 15.77 -10.69
CA LEU A 148 16.10 15.38 -10.85
C LEU A 148 15.85 13.89 -10.56
N ASP A 149 16.88 13.06 -10.64
CA ASP A 149 16.85 11.59 -10.47
C ASP A 149 17.39 11.16 -9.09
N ARG A 150 17.64 12.13 -8.20
CA ARG A 150 18.04 11.86 -6.81
C ARG A 150 16.83 11.30 -6.03
N PRO A 151 16.97 10.16 -5.34
CA PRO A 151 15.95 9.63 -4.43
C PRO A 151 15.47 10.71 -3.45
N GLY A 152 14.16 10.80 -3.27
CA GLY A 152 13.52 11.74 -2.34
C GLY A 152 13.60 13.21 -2.76
N SER A 153 14.11 13.54 -3.95
CA SER A 153 14.16 14.93 -4.42
C SER A 153 12.79 15.57 -4.63
N TRP A 154 11.74 14.75 -4.82
CA TRP A 154 10.35 15.18 -4.76
C TRP A 154 9.76 14.99 -3.36
N GLY A 155 10.18 13.94 -2.65
CA GLY A 155 9.79 13.63 -1.27
C GLY A 155 9.48 12.15 -1.10
N GLY A 156 9.15 11.75 0.13
CA GLY A 156 8.62 10.42 0.42
C GLY A 156 7.14 10.31 0.03
N HIS A 157 6.71 9.14 -0.44
CA HIS A 157 5.32 8.90 -0.83
C HIS A 157 4.91 7.44 -0.68
N ALA A 158 3.82 7.20 0.07
CA ALA A 158 3.27 5.87 0.24
C ALA A 158 2.30 5.49 -0.89
N VAL A 159 2.44 4.27 -1.41
CA VAL A 159 1.65 3.72 -2.53
C VAL A 159 1.30 2.25 -2.30
N LEU A 160 0.45 1.69 -3.16
CA LEU A 160 0.26 0.24 -3.24
C LEU A 160 0.81 -0.31 -4.54
N VAL A 161 1.43 -1.48 -4.54
CA VAL A 161 1.47 -2.34 -5.74
C VAL A 161 0.19 -3.17 -5.74
N ALA A 162 -0.67 -2.96 -6.73
CA ALA A 162 -1.93 -3.71 -6.90
C ALA A 162 -1.91 -4.65 -8.12
N GLY A 163 -0.79 -4.74 -8.80
CA GLY A 163 -0.62 -5.66 -9.91
C GLY A 163 0.77 -5.53 -10.52
N TYR A 164 1.14 -6.49 -11.34
CA TYR A 164 2.43 -6.53 -12.01
C TYR A 164 2.44 -7.52 -13.18
N ASP A 165 3.47 -7.39 -14.01
CA ASP A 165 3.93 -8.41 -14.94
C ASP A 165 5.46 -8.52 -14.89
N GLU A 166 6.07 -9.07 -15.94
CA GLU A 166 7.52 -9.24 -16.04
C GLU A 166 8.28 -7.92 -16.09
N ALA A 167 7.68 -6.85 -16.63
CA ALA A 167 8.33 -5.56 -16.86
C ALA A 167 7.93 -4.51 -15.83
N GLU A 168 6.64 -4.43 -15.50
CA GLU A 168 6.07 -3.29 -14.78
C GLU A 168 5.25 -3.71 -13.55
N VAL A 169 5.10 -2.75 -12.65
CA VAL A 169 4.14 -2.75 -11.55
C VAL A 169 3.03 -1.72 -11.79
N SER A 170 1.84 -2.03 -11.30
CA SER A 170 0.69 -1.11 -11.22
C SER A 170 0.67 -0.49 -9.83
N LEU A 171 1.18 0.73 -9.70
CA LEU A 171 1.14 1.49 -8.46
C LEU A 171 -0.20 2.19 -8.29
N ILE A 172 -0.77 2.16 -7.10
CA ILE A 172 -1.97 2.92 -6.75
C ILE A 172 -1.54 4.16 -5.99
N THR A 173 -1.80 5.31 -6.59
CA THR A 173 -1.48 6.62 -6.05
C THR A 173 -2.44 7.67 -6.61
N TRP A 174 -2.73 8.70 -5.83
CA TRP A 174 -3.57 9.84 -6.24
C TRP A 174 -4.87 9.45 -6.97
N GLY A 175 -5.56 8.43 -6.44
CA GLY A 175 -6.84 7.96 -6.98
C GLY A 175 -6.79 7.23 -8.32
N GLY A 176 -5.61 6.79 -8.78
CA GLY A 176 -5.47 6.08 -10.04
C GLY A 176 -4.32 5.07 -10.05
N VAL A 177 -4.12 4.48 -11.23
CA VAL A 177 -3.00 3.59 -11.50
C VAL A 177 -1.88 4.38 -12.16
N GLN A 178 -0.68 4.33 -11.57
CA GLN A 178 0.57 4.80 -12.14
C GLN A 178 1.45 3.58 -12.46
N LYS A 179 1.89 3.45 -13.71
CA LYS A 179 2.83 2.39 -14.10
C LYS A 179 4.25 2.76 -13.71
N ALA A 180 5.03 1.77 -13.27
CA ALA A 180 6.46 1.91 -13.01
C ALA A 180 7.18 0.61 -13.38
N SER A 181 8.43 0.66 -13.79
CA SER A 181 9.22 -0.57 -13.92
C SER A 181 9.62 -1.13 -12.56
N TRP A 182 9.97 -2.41 -12.56
CA TRP A 182 10.69 -2.99 -11.44
C TRP A 182 12.02 -2.28 -11.13
N ALA A 183 12.72 -1.75 -12.15
CA ALA A 183 13.96 -1.01 -11.94
C ALA A 183 13.72 0.34 -11.22
N PHE A 184 12.54 0.95 -11.39
CA PHE A 184 12.15 2.12 -10.61
C PHE A 184 12.00 1.76 -9.13
N LEU A 185 11.33 0.66 -8.82
CA LEU A 185 11.21 0.19 -7.44
C LEU A 185 12.57 -0.18 -6.83
N ASP A 186 13.44 -0.86 -7.55
CA ASP A 186 14.79 -1.18 -7.06
C ASP A 186 15.59 0.06 -6.64
N ARG A 187 15.35 1.20 -7.30
CA ARG A 187 16.10 2.44 -7.05
C ARG A 187 15.45 3.34 -6.00
N TYR A 188 14.13 3.35 -5.91
CA TYR A 188 13.38 4.36 -5.15
C TYR A 188 12.46 3.78 -4.07
N CYS A 189 12.37 2.46 -3.90
CA CYS A 189 11.62 1.86 -2.78
C CYS A 189 12.49 1.83 -1.52
N ASP A 190 12.08 2.58 -0.50
CA ASP A 190 12.75 2.63 0.81
C ASP A 190 12.20 1.54 1.75
N GLU A 191 10.88 1.32 1.72
CA GLU A 191 10.23 0.34 2.57
C GLU A 191 9.03 -0.35 1.90
N ALA A 192 8.74 -1.56 2.36
CA ALA A 192 7.74 -2.44 1.79
C ALA A 192 7.07 -3.28 2.87
N TYR A 193 5.76 -3.46 2.76
CA TYR A 193 4.94 -4.15 3.75
C TYR A 193 3.86 -5.01 3.10
N ALA A 194 3.62 -6.18 3.68
CA ALA A 194 2.38 -6.92 3.49
C ALA A 194 1.43 -6.57 4.64
N VAL A 195 0.18 -6.23 4.32
CA VAL A 195 -0.84 -5.85 5.31
C VAL A 195 -2.20 -6.33 4.87
N PHE A 196 -3.00 -6.86 5.79
CA PHE A 196 -4.43 -7.10 5.58
C PHE A 196 -5.17 -7.23 6.92
N ALA A 197 -6.49 -7.06 6.91
CA ALA A 197 -7.38 -7.53 7.96
C ALA A 197 -8.22 -8.72 7.47
N PRO A 198 -8.55 -9.70 8.35
CA PRO A 198 -9.36 -10.85 7.94
C PRO A 198 -10.74 -10.45 7.39
N GLY A 199 -11.43 -9.52 8.07
CA GLY A 199 -12.77 -9.09 7.71
C GLY A 199 -12.90 -8.36 6.37
N GLU A 200 -11.80 -7.91 5.75
CA GLU A 200 -11.81 -7.31 4.41
C GLU A 200 -11.38 -8.29 3.31
N TRP A 201 -10.61 -9.33 3.63
CA TRP A 201 -9.98 -10.18 2.63
C TRP A 201 -10.59 -11.57 2.53
N LEU A 202 -11.10 -12.08 3.65
CA LEU A 202 -11.78 -13.36 3.69
C LEU A 202 -13.25 -13.15 3.33
N GLY A 203 -13.67 -13.81 2.25
CA GLY A 203 -15.07 -13.76 1.83
C GLY A 203 -16.00 -14.53 2.77
N PRO A 204 -17.29 -14.66 2.44
CA PRO A 204 -18.28 -15.33 3.28
C PRO A 204 -17.95 -16.79 3.67
N ARG A 205 -17.07 -17.44 2.91
CA ARG A 205 -16.59 -18.81 3.18
C ARG A 205 -15.43 -18.86 4.20
N GLY A 206 -14.94 -17.71 4.67
CA GLY A 206 -13.78 -17.62 5.55
C GLY A 206 -12.43 -17.82 4.85
N THR A 207 -12.40 -17.75 3.51
CA THR A 207 -11.19 -17.89 2.69
C THR A 207 -10.97 -16.68 1.80
N SER A 208 -9.71 -16.42 1.46
CA SER A 208 -9.31 -15.39 0.49
C SER A 208 -9.69 -15.77 -0.94
N PRO A 209 -9.53 -14.87 -1.92
CA PRO A 209 -9.70 -15.19 -3.34
C PRO A 209 -8.81 -16.32 -3.86
N GLY A 210 -7.72 -16.64 -3.15
CA GLY A 210 -6.85 -17.79 -3.43
C GLY A 210 -7.25 -19.06 -2.67
N ASP A 211 -8.45 -19.12 -2.08
CA ASP A 211 -8.96 -20.22 -1.25
C ASP A 211 -8.09 -20.54 -0.02
N LEU A 212 -7.39 -19.53 0.54
CA LEU A 212 -6.57 -19.66 1.75
C LEU A 212 -7.33 -19.16 2.97
N ASP A 213 -7.27 -19.91 4.08
CA ASP A 213 -7.78 -19.49 5.37
C ASP A 213 -6.86 -18.49 6.10
N PHE A 214 -7.34 -17.91 7.19
CA PHE A 214 -6.56 -16.97 7.99
C PHE A 214 -5.28 -17.58 8.56
N ALA A 215 -5.33 -18.84 9.03
CA ALA A 215 -4.19 -19.48 9.67
C ALA A 215 -3.02 -19.65 8.69
N THR A 216 -3.33 -20.03 7.45
CA THR A 216 -2.37 -20.16 6.35
C THR A 216 -1.78 -18.79 5.99
N LEU A 217 -2.64 -17.79 5.77
CA LEU A 217 -2.21 -16.41 5.45
C LEU A 217 -1.34 -15.80 6.56
N ALA A 218 -1.68 -16.02 7.82
CA ALA A 218 -0.88 -15.56 8.95
C ALA A 218 0.46 -16.31 9.05
N GLY A 219 0.52 -17.57 8.61
CA GLY A 219 1.76 -18.32 8.45
C GLY A 219 2.65 -17.73 7.34
N ASP A 220 2.06 -17.46 6.17
CA ASP A 220 2.77 -16.87 5.05
C ASP A 220 3.27 -15.45 5.34
N LEU A 221 2.46 -14.63 6.02
CA LEU A 221 2.84 -13.29 6.43
C LEU A 221 4.08 -13.32 7.36
N ARG A 222 4.11 -14.25 8.31
CA ARG A 222 5.28 -14.47 9.19
C ARG A 222 6.52 -14.90 8.41
N ALA A 223 6.35 -15.80 7.44
CA ALA A 223 7.45 -16.26 6.61
C ALA A 223 8.06 -15.12 5.78
N LEU A 224 7.23 -14.24 5.21
CA LEU A 224 7.69 -13.04 4.51
C LEU A 224 8.44 -12.09 5.45
N GLY A 225 7.91 -11.86 6.66
CA GLY A 225 8.51 -10.99 7.66
C GLY A 225 9.88 -11.44 8.17
N GLN A 226 10.13 -12.74 8.22
CA GLN A 226 11.42 -13.29 8.65
C GLN A 226 12.53 -13.10 7.60
N VAL A 227 12.17 -13.09 6.32
CA VAL A 227 13.14 -12.85 5.23
C VAL A 227 13.66 -11.41 5.25
N GLY A 228 12.81 -10.45 5.63
CA GLY A 228 13.18 -9.03 5.73
C GLY A 228 14.03 -8.63 6.93
N ALA A 229 14.15 -9.48 7.96
CA ALA A 229 14.90 -9.18 9.19
C ALA A 229 16.41 -9.49 9.10
N HIS A 230 16.88 -9.99 7.96
CA HIS A 230 18.25 -10.46 7.76
C HIS A 230 19.12 -9.59 6.82
N GLN A 231 18.73 -8.33 6.57
CA GLN A 231 19.51 -7.38 5.79
C GLN A 231 19.73 -6.06 6.54
#